data_AF-A0A7X7U0N7-F1
#
_entry.id   AF-A0A7X7U0N7-F1
#
_cell.length_a   1.000
_cell.length_b   1.000
_cell.length_c   1.000
_cell.angle_alpha   90.00
_cell.angle_beta   90.00
_cell.angle_gamma   90.00
#
_symmetry.space_group_name_H-M   'P 1'
#
loop_
_entity.id
_entity.type
_entity.pdbx_description
1 polymer ?
#
loop_
_entity_poly.entity_id
_entity_poly.type
_entity_poly.pdbx_seq_one_letter_code
_entity_poly.pdbx_strand_id
1 'polypeptide(L)'
;MDLLSGSWPGELFFFEGGQERSFAVPVMLKDKAGEIINVGGGIQERSEGLLIRGTVQWEQTDNGTFVTYHGRRIESTPDKPISSTGTASTVRAVDWDGDGDYDLIVGNIDGDVYFIPNEGTTTAYVFGKEKQLQAGGQRVHVNGRAGPYAADWDCDSDLDLLVGAEDGSVTLFRNTGSAKSPELAAGMQLVPPGRVDYGPNISKEPQRGNRAKVCVADWNGDGRPDLLVGDYGTLKPDRPDPTPEEQARYDQIRKDMEPIEKRFRELIQRLDGSDRPKTKEDQKQLYESLNEISGQMQSLRSQLPPEYETHGWVWLFLRK
;
A
#
# COMPACT_ATOMS: atom_id res chain seq x y z
N MET A 1 -23.71 -7.65 8.89
CA MET A 1 -22.80 -6.57 8.48
C MET A 1 -21.83 -7.22 7.54
N ASP A 2 -21.72 -6.71 6.33
CA ASP A 2 -20.81 -7.25 5.32
C ASP A 2 -19.50 -6.47 5.37
N LEU A 3 -18.42 -7.08 4.87
CA LEU A 3 -17.11 -6.46 4.83
C LEU A 3 -16.51 -6.59 3.43
N LEU A 4 -15.88 -5.51 2.97
CA LEU A 4 -15.13 -5.46 1.74
C LEU A 4 -13.67 -5.18 2.05
N SER A 5 -12.77 -5.97 1.45
CA SER A 5 -11.33 -5.80 1.62
C SER A 5 -10.65 -5.73 0.27
N GLY A 6 -9.74 -4.77 0.10
CA GLY A 6 -8.65 -4.92 -0.86
C GLY A 6 -7.61 -5.87 -0.30
N SER A 7 -6.98 -6.67 -1.14
CA SER A 7 -5.90 -7.57 -0.72
C SER A 7 -4.65 -7.34 -1.56
N TRP A 8 -3.49 -7.63 -0.99
CA TRP A 8 -2.32 -8.00 -1.78
C TRP A 8 -2.57 -9.45 -2.21
N PRO A 9 -2.91 -9.78 -3.48
CA PRO A 9 -2.27 -9.25 -4.71
C PRO A 9 -3.04 -8.29 -5.66
N GLY A 10 -4.19 -7.73 -5.32
CA GLY A 10 -4.93 -6.80 -6.19
C GLY A 10 -6.42 -7.04 -6.30
N GLU A 11 -6.85 -8.24 -5.91
CA GLU A 11 -8.25 -8.61 -5.90
C GLU A 11 -9.00 -8.00 -4.71
N LEU A 12 -10.29 -7.78 -4.93
CA LEU A 12 -11.23 -7.35 -3.90
C LEU A 12 -11.98 -8.57 -3.36
N PHE A 13 -12.13 -8.64 -2.04
CA PHE A 13 -12.81 -9.74 -1.36
C PHE A 13 -14.05 -9.23 -0.65
N PHE A 14 -15.18 -9.91 -0.88
CA PHE A 14 -16.43 -9.68 -0.18
C PHE A 14 -16.65 -10.77 0.88
N PHE A 15 -17.00 -10.33 2.07
CA PHE A 15 -17.31 -11.15 3.23
C PHE A 15 -18.78 -10.91 3.59
N GLU A 16 -19.63 -11.86 3.25
CA GLU A 16 -21.04 -11.81 3.62
C GLU A 16 -21.20 -12.04 5.12
N GLY A 17 -21.93 -11.15 5.79
CA GLY A 17 -22.20 -11.24 7.22
C GLY A 17 -23.14 -12.39 7.55
N GLY A 18 -22.67 -13.30 8.41
CA GLY A 18 -23.44 -14.42 8.93
C GLY A 18 -24.12 -14.14 10.28
N GLN A 19 -24.66 -15.20 10.88
CA GLN A 19 -25.19 -15.16 12.24
C GLN A 19 -24.08 -14.93 13.27
N GLU A 20 -24.45 -14.44 14.46
CA GLU A 20 -23.54 -14.30 15.62
C GLU A 20 -22.26 -13.49 15.34
N ARG A 21 -22.32 -12.50 14.43
CA ARG A 21 -21.17 -11.68 14.02
C ARG A 21 -20.06 -12.48 13.33
N SER A 22 -20.41 -13.59 12.69
CA SER A 22 -19.53 -14.34 11.80
C SER A 22 -19.55 -13.78 10.37
N PHE A 23 -18.61 -14.23 9.55
CA PHE A 23 -18.59 -13.98 8.11
C PHE A 23 -18.54 -15.32 7.36
N ALA A 24 -19.18 -15.38 6.20
CA ALA A 24 -19.00 -16.47 5.26
C ALA A 24 -17.55 -16.53 4.74
N VAL A 25 -17.21 -17.63 4.07
CA VAL A 25 -15.93 -17.73 3.35
C VAL A 25 -15.87 -16.59 2.33
N PRO A 26 -14.78 -15.78 2.31
CA PRO A 26 -14.71 -14.65 1.41
C PRO A 26 -14.68 -15.10 -0.05
N VAL A 27 -15.32 -14.29 -0.90
CA VAL A 27 -15.32 -14.49 -2.34
C VAL A 27 -14.61 -13.32 -3.01
N MET A 28 -13.81 -13.62 -4.05
CA MET A 28 -13.27 -12.57 -4.91
C MET A 28 -14.41 -11.93 -5.68
N LEU A 29 -14.47 -10.60 -5.67
CA LEU A 29 -15.44 -9.86 -6.45
C LEU A 29 -15.21 -10.07 -7.94
N LYS A 30 -16.32 -10.17 -8.65
CA LYS A 30 -16.37 -10.32 -10.09
C LYS A 30 -17.20 -9.20 -10.68
N ASP A 31 -16.85 -8.81 -11.90
CA ASP A 31 -17.70 -7.93 -12.69
C ASP A 31 -18.93 -8.69 -13.21
N LYS A 32 -19.83 -7.95 -13.85
CA LYS A 32 -21.06 -8.49 -14.46
C LYS A 32 -20.82 -9.52 -15.57
N ALA A 33 -19.61 -9.60 -16.12
CA ALA A 33 -19.22 -10.64 -17.08
C ALA A 33 -18.73 -11.92 -16.39
N GLY A 34 -18.56 -11.89 -15.06
CA GLY A 34 -18.04 -13.00 -14.26
C GLY A 34 -16.51 -13.02 -14.15
N GLU A 35 -15.83 -11.98 -14.63
CA GLU A 35 -14.38 -11.84 -14.55
C GLU A 35 -13.95 -11.27 -13.20
N ILE A 36 -12.85 -11.75 -12.65
CA ILE A 36 -12.32 -11.27 -11.36
C ILE A 36 -11.88 -9.81 -11.50
N ILE A 37 -12.33 -8.96 -10.57
CA ILE A 37 -11.90 -7.57 -10.50
C ILE A 37 -10.51 -7.52 -9.82
N ASN A 38 -9.49 -7.14 -10.59
CA ASN A 38 -8.11 -7.01 -10.14
C ASN A 38 -7.55 -5.62 -10.49
N VAL A 39 -7.68 -4.69 -9.55
CA VAL A 39 -7.41 -3.26 -9.78
C VAL A 39 -5.91 -2.99 -9.96
N GLY A 40 -5.53 -2.40 -11.09
CA GLY A 40 -4.13 -2.17 -11.46
C GLY A 40 -3.35 -3.47 -11.76
N GLY A 41 -4.05 -4.60 -11.83
CA GLY A 41 -3.51 -5.93 -12.04
C GLY A 41 -3.12 -6.24 -13.48
N GLY A 42 -2.79 -7.51 -13.73
CA GLY A 42 -2.48 -8.03 -15.05
C GLY A 42 -1.01 -8.40 -15.27
N ILE A 43 -0.70 -8.76 -16.51
CA ILE A 43 0.65 -9.18 -16.92
C ILE A 43 1.35 -8.00 -17.59
N GLN A 44 2.49 -7.59 -17.05
CA GLN A 44 3.35 -6.54 -17.59
C GLN A 44 4.67 -7.14 -18.09
N GLU A 45 5.03 -6.84 -19.33
CA GLU A 45 6.36 -7.16 -19.87
C GLU A 45 7.38 -6.09 -19.47
N ARG A 46 8.53 -6.54 -18.97
CA ARG A 46 9.65 -5.71 -18.50
C ARG A 46 10.93 -6.19 -19.16
N SER A 47 11.96 -5.34 -19.15
CA SER A 47 13.29 -5.71 -19.67
C SER A 47 13.90 -6.94 -18.96
N GLU A 48 13.51 -7.18 -17.72
CA GLU A 48 14.03 -8.27 -16.89
C GLU A 48 13.12 -9.51 -16.87
N GLY A 49 11.97 -9.50 -17.57
CA GLY A 49 11.03 -10.63 -17.59
C GLY A 49 9.57 -10.21 -17.54
N LEU A 50 8.72 -11.05 -16.96
CA LEU A 50 7.29 -10.76 -16.76
C LEU A 50 7.02 -10.41 -15.30
N LEU A 51 6.27 -9.33 -15.07
CA LEU A 51 5.62 -9.08 -13.78
C LEU A 51 4.13 -9.40 -13.90
N ILE A 52 3.64 -10.25 -13.01
CA ILE A 52 2.21 -10.51 -12.84
C ILE A 52 1.72 -9.78 -11.60
N ARG A 53 0.75 -8.89 -11.75
CA ARG A 53 0.10 -8.16 -10.67
C ARG A 53 -1.24 -8.83 -10.38
N GLY A 54 -1.30 -9.60 -9.29
CA GLY A 54 -2.46 -10.43 -8.97
C GLY A 54 -2.10 -11.80 -8.41
N THR A 55 -3.12 -12.56 -8.02
CA THR A 55 -3.00 -13.87 -7.39
C THR A 55 -2.52 -14.89 -8.41
N VAL A 56 -1.39 -15.51 -8.10
CA VAL A 56 -0.74 -16.52 -8.92
C VAL A 56 -0.55 -17.82 -8.17
N GLN A 57 -0.58 -18.94 -8.90
CA GLN A 57 -0.20 -20.25 -8.38
C GLN A 57 1.13 -20.68 -9.00
N TRP A 58 2.12 -20.93 -8.15
CA TRP A 58 3.44 -21.43 -8.56
C TRP A 58 3.44 -22.96 -8.59
N GLU A 59 3.98 -23.52 -9.67
CA GLU A 59 4.14 -24.95 -9.86
C GLU A 59 5.60 -25.23 -10.27
N GLN A 60 6.30 -26.02 -9.46
CA GLN A 60 7.65 -26.49 -9.78
C GLN A 60 7.60 -27.97 -10.15
N THR A 61 8.16 -28.30 -11.31
CA THR A 61 8.19 -29.66 -11.88
C THR A 61 9.60 -30.01 -12.33
N ASP A 62 9.85 -31.28 -12.63
CA ASP A 62 11.11 -31.74 -13.23
C ASP A 62 11.41 -31.04 -14.57
N ASN A 63 10.36 -30.60 -15.28
CA ASN A 63 10.45 -29.98 -16.60
C ASN A 63 10.53 -28.44 -16.55
N GLY A 64 10.43 -27.80 -15.38
CA GLY A 64 10.49 -26.34 -15.28
C GLY A 64 9.61 -25.75 -14.18
N THR A 65 9.59 -24.41 -14.12
CA THR A 65 8.77 -23.63 -13.19
C THR A 65 7.66 -22.94 -13.97
N PHE A 66 6.43 -23.03 -13.48
CA PHE A 66 5.25 -22.49 -14.13
C PHE A 66 4.43 -21.64 -13.16
N VAL A 67 3.72 -20.69 -13.72
CA VAL A 67 2.82 -19.80 -13.02
C VAL A 67 1.45 -19.87 -13.67
N THR A 68 0.41 -20.10 -12.87
CA THR A 68 -0.98 -20.01 -13.33
C THR A 68 -1.60 -18.71 -12.84
N TYR A 69 -2.10 -17.88 -13.77
CA TYR A 69 -2.76 -16.61 -13.52
C TYR A 69 -4.08 -16.55 -14.29
N HIS A 70 -5.22 -16.41 -13.59
CA HIS A 70 -6.58 -16.51 -14.17
C HIS A 70 -6.75 -17.69 -15.15
N GLY A 71 -6.29 -18.88 -14.75
CA GLY A 71 -6.38 -20.10 -15.58
C GLY A 71 -5.35 -20.20 -16.71
N ARG A 72 -4.56 -19.15 -16.97
CA ARG A 72 -3.48 -19.19 -17.95
C ARG A 72 -2.18 -19.66 -17.28
N ARG A 73 -1.70 -20.83 -17.70
CA ARG A 73 -0.40 -21.38 -17.30
C ARG A 73 0.73 -20.81 -18.18
N ILE A 74 1.77 -20.27 -17.56
CA ILE A 74 2.89 -19.59 -18.21
C ILE A 74 4.18 -20.18 -17.64
N GLU A 75 5.12 -20.54 -18.51
CA GLU A 75 6.44 -21.02 -18.10
C GLU A 75 7.35 -19.85 -17.71
N SER A 76 8.03 -19.97 -16.57
CA SER A 76 9.10 -19.06 -16.15
C SER A 76 10.43 -19.64 -16.59
N THR A 77 11.08 -19.00 -17.56
CA THR A 77 12.37 -19.43 -18.10
C THR A 77 13.50 -18.54 -17.60
N PRO A 78 14.78 -18.96 -17.72
CA PRO A 78 15.92 -18.09 -17.38
C PRO A 78 15.96 -16.78 -18.19
N ASP A 79 15.54 -16.80 -19.46
CA ASP A 79 15.51 -15.63 -20.33
C ASP A 79 14.28 -14.74 -20.11
N LYS A 80 13.22 -15.29 -19.53
CA LYS A 80 11.97 -14.59 -19.24
C LYS A 80 11.44 -15.00 -17.86
N PRO A 81 12.15 -14.62 -16.78
CA PRO A 81 11.73 -14.99 -15.45
C PRO A 81 10.41 -14.29 -15.11
N ILE A 82 9.55 -14.97 -14.36
CA ILE A 82 8.30 -14.40 -13.88
C ILE A 82 8.50 -13.91 -12.44
N SER A 83 7.91 -12.77 -12.12
CA SER A 83 7.75 -12.26 -10.77
C SER A 83 6.27 -11.94 -10.55
N SER A 84 5.81 -11.97 -9.29
CA SER A 84 4.45 -11.57 -8.94
C SER A 84 4.43 -10.54 -7.83
N THR A 85 3.49 -9.60 -7.89
CA THR A 85 3.26 -8.60 -6.84
C THR A 85 1.78 -8.28 -6.69
N GLY A 86 1.46 -7.47 -5.67
CA GLY A 86 0.12 -6.97 -5.40
C GLY A 86 -0.09 -5.51 -5.73
N THR A 87 -1.34 -5.12 -5.99
CA THR A 87 -1.66 -3.73 -6.41
C THR A 87 -2.74 -3.04 -5.60
N ALA A 88 -3.82 -3.69 -5.17
CA ALA A 88 -4.89 -3.03 -4.43
C ALA A 88 -4.46 -2.73 -2.99
N SER A 89 -4.71 -1.50 -2.54
CA SER A 89 -4.25 -1.02 -1.23
C SER A 89 -5.39 -0.63 -0.29
N THR A 90 -6.53 -0.22 -0.84
CA THR A 90 -7.71 0.15 -0.05
C THR A 90 -8.96 0.18 -0.93
N VAL A 91 -10.12 0.04 -0.30
CA VAL A 91 -11.42 0.08 -0.94
C VAL A 91 -12.40 0.87 -0.08
N ARG A 92 -13.23 1.68 -0.73
CA ARG A 92 -14.30 2.47 -0.10
C ARG A 92 -15.61 2.20 -0.80
N ALA A 93 -16.59 1.71 -0.06
CA ALA A 93 -17.99 1.68 -0.51
C ALA A 93 -18.60 3.08 -0.30
N VAL A 94 -19.20 3.64 -1.35
CA VAL A 94 -19.84 4.95 -1.34
C VAL A 94 -20.79 5.09 -2.53
N ASP A 95 -21.89 5.81 -2.36
CA ASP A 95 -22.80 6.21 -3.44
C ASP A 95 -22.13 7.31 -4.27
N TRP A 96 -21.27 6.91 -5.22
CA TRP A 96 -20.40 7.84 -5.94
C TRP A 96 -21.15 8.54 -7.07
N ASP A 97 -22.10 7.86 -7.70
CA ASP A 97 -22.92 8.40 -8.78
C ASP A 97 -24.36 8.80 -8.35
N GLY A 98 -24.63 8.87 -7.06
CA GLY A 98 -25.82 9.49 -6.48
C GLY A 98 -27.12 8.78 -6.86
N ASP A 99 -27.06 7.49 -7.13
CA ASP A 99 -28.20 6.65 -7.49
C ASP A 99 -28.85 5.94 -6.29
N GLY A 100 -28.23 6.07 -5.12
CA GLY A 100 -28.73 5.56 -3.84
C GLY A 100 -28.21 4.17 -3.48
N ASP A 101 -27.31 3.60 -4.27
CA ASP A 101 -26.61 2.36 -3.94
C ASP A 101 -25.09 2.55 -3.77
N TYR A 102 -24.37 1.51 -3.34
CA TYR A 102 -22.94 1.64 -3.04
C TYR A 102 -22.08 1.15 -4.20
N ASP A 103 -21.36 2.09 -4.80
CA ASP A 103 -20.21 1.86 -5.67
C ASP A 103 -18.93 1.61 -4.88
N LEU A 104 -17.85 1.27 -5.60
CA LEU A 104 -16.52 1.12 -5.03
C LEU A 104 -15.52 2.14 -5.60
N ILE A 105 -14.81 2.82 -4.70
CA ILE A 105 -13.61 3.60 -5.01
C ILE A 105 -12.40 2.85 -4.44
N VAL A 106 -11.43 2.54 -5.31
CA VAL A 106 -10.30 1.66 -4.98
C VAL A 106 -8.99 2.37 -5.24
N GLY A 107 -8.14 2.46 -4.22
CA GLY A 107 -6.78 2.98 -4.36
C GLY A 107 -5.75 1.87 -4.48
N ASN A 108 -4.77 2.01 -5.37
CA ASN A 108 -3.70 1.03 -5.57
C ASN A 108 -2.35 1.48 -4.95
N ILE A 109 -1.40 0.56 -4.88
CA ILE A 109 -0.06 0.77 -4.32
C ILE A 109 0.80 1.73 -5.15
N ASP A 110 0.53 1.83 -6.45
CA ASP A 110 1.22 2.76 -7.34
C ASP A 110 0.71 4.20 -7.17
N GLY A 111 -0.37 4.41 -6.42
CA GLY A 111 -0.95 5.73 -6.18
C GLY A 111 -2.11 6.10 -7.09
N ASP A 112 -2.60 5.18 -7.93
CA ASP A 112 -3.76 5.41 -8.80
C ASP A 112 -5.08 5.06 -8.09
N VAL A 113 -6.16 5.75 -8.48
CA VAL A 113 -7.53 5.50 -7.96
C VAL A 113 -8.48 5.08 -9.07
N TYR A 114 -9.31 4.08 -8.78
CA TYR A 114 -10.28 3.48 -9.70
C TYR A 114 -11.69 3.55 -9.13
N PHE A 115 -12.67 3.60 -10.03
CA PHE A 115 -14.09 3.53 -9.77
C PHE A 115 -14.65 2.23 -10.34
N ILE A 116 -15.48 1.55 -9.56
CA ILE A 116 -16.22 0.35 -9.98
C ILE A 116 -17.70 0.64 -9.69
N PRO A 117 -18.51 0.87 -10.73
CA PRO A 117 -19.92 1.15 -10.53
C PRO A 117 -20.64 -0.11 -10.05
N ASN A 118 -21.62 0.04 -9.17
CA ASN A 118 -22.65 -0.96 -8.98
C ASN A 118 -23.79 -0.70 -9.97
N GLU A 119 -23.93 -1.57 -10.96
CA GLU A 119 -25.02 -1.48 -11.96
C GLU A 119 -26.27 -2.29 -11.53
N GLY A 120 -26.31 -2.71 -10.26
CA GLY A 120 -27.32 -3.57 -9.68
C GLY A 120 -28.37 -2.79 -8.89
N THR A 121 -28.57 -3.19 -7.64
CA THR A 121 -29.41 -2.46 -6.67
C THR A 121 -28.76 -2.48 -5.29
N THR A 122 -29.32 -1.72 -4.35
CA THR A 122 -28.92 -1.69 -2.93
C THR A 122 -28.93 -3.05 -2.23
N THR A 123 -29.61 -4.06 -2.78
CA THR A 123 -29.72 -5.42 -2.20
C THR A 123 -29.17 -6.52 -3.10
N ALA A 124 -28.79 -6.20 -4.34
CA ALA A 124 -28.31 -7.15 -5.32
C ALA A 124 -27.22 -6.48 -6.17
N TYR A 125 -26.00 -6.46 -5.63
CA TYR A 125 -24.85 -5.82 -6.28
C TYR A 125 -24.49 -6.51 -7.60
N VAL A 126 -24.29 -5.71 -8.64
CA VAL A 126 -23.80 -6.15 -9.95
C VAL A 126 -22.70 -5.19 -10.38
N PHE A 127 -21.45 -5.48 -10.02
CA PHE A 127 -20.35 -4.57 -10.30
C PHE A 127 -20.01 -4.53 -11.78
N GLY A 128 -19.85 -3.32 -12.32
CA GLY A 128 -19.27 -3.10 -13.64
C GLY A 128 -17.75 -3.33 -13.64
N LYS A 129 -17.13 -3.10 -14.80
CA LYS A 129 -15.68 -3.14 -14.94
C LYS A 129 -15.03 -1.91 -14.29
N GLU A 130 -13.85 -2.08 -13.72
CA GLU A 130 -13.07 -0.99 -13.13
C GLU A 130 -12.70 0.09 -14.16
N LYS A 131 -12.80 1.35 -13.76
CA LYS A 131 -12.48 2.54 -14.54
C LYS A 131 -11.43 3.36 -13.81
N GLN A 132 -10.36 3.76 -14.50
CA GLN A 132 -9.39 4.70 -13.94
C GLN A 132 -10.08 6.06 -13.72
N LEU A 133 -10.09 6.55 -12.48
CA LEU A 133 -10.62 7.89 -12.21
C LEU A 133 -9.72 8.95 -12.84
N GLN A 134 -10.36 9.98 -13.38
CA GLN A 134 -9.69 11.13 -13.97
C GLN A 134 -10.06 12.40 -13.22
N ALA A 135 -9.13 13.33 -13.16
CA ALA A 135 -9.29 14.64 -12.59
C ALA A 135 -8.49 15.67 -13.41
N GLY A 136 -9.14 16.76 -13.83
CA GLY A 136 -8.50 17.78 -14.68
C GLY A 136 -7.90 17.23 -15.98
N GLY A 137 -8.49 16.18 -16.56
CA GLY A 137 -8.01 15.52 -17.78
C GLY A 137 -6.79 14.61 -17.61
N GLN A 138 -6.38 14.32 -16.37
CA GLN A 138 -5.32 13.36 -16.05
C GLN A 138 -5.86 12.26 -15.14
N ARG A 139 -5.16 11.13 -15.04
CA ARG A 139 -5.50 10.11 -14.04
C ARG A 139 -5.36 10.69 -12.62
N VAL A 140 -6.27 10.33 -11.73
CA VAL A 140 -6.11 10.58 -10.29
C VAL A 140 -4.91 9.77 -9.80
N HIS A 141 -3.84 10.47 -9.40
CA HIS A 141 -2.58 9.88 -9.01
C HIS A 141 -1.96 10.64 -7.82
N VAL A 142 -1.44 9.89 -6.85
CA VAL A 142 -0.67 10.40 -5.70
C VAL A 142 0.64 9.62 -5.56
N ASN A 143 1.50 10.04 -4.63
CA ASN A 143 2.78 9.38 -4.36
C ASN A 143 2.59 8.05 -3.61
N GLY A 144 2.20 7.00 -4.34
CA GLY A 144 2.06 5.64 -3.83
C GLY A 144 0.88 5.43 -2.86
N ARG A 145 0.48 4.17 -2.69
CA ARG A 145 -0.53 3.68 -1.71
C ARG A 145 -1.73 4.61 -1.57
N ALA A 146 -2.43 4.85 -2.68
CA ALA A 146 -3.56 5.77 -2.71
C ALA A 146 -4.62 5.35 -1.69
N GLY A 147 -4.98 6.28 -0.82
CA GLY A 147 -5.97 6.16 0.24
C GLY A 147 -7.21 7.02 -0.03
N PRO A 148 -8.07 6.70 -1.02
CA PRO A 148 -9.28 7.48 -1.30
C PRO A 148 -10.25 7.52 -0.12
N TYR A 149 -10.86 8.68 0.07
CA TYR A 149 -11.96 8.96 0.98
C TYR A 149 -12.90 9.95 0.28
N ALA A 150 -14.14 9.53 0.08
CA ALA A 150 -15.18 10.39 -0.49
C ALA A 150 -15.92 11.13 0.63
N ALA A 151 -16.08 12.44 0.48
CA ALA A 151 -16.78 13.31 1.42
C ALA A 151 -17.26 14.57 0.73
N ASP A 152 -18.40 15.12 1.13
CA ASP A 152 -18.81 16.48 0.78
C ASP A 152 -17.89 17.46 1.52
N TRP A 153 -16.76 17.82 0.91
CA TRP A 153 -15.71 18.59 1.57
C TRP A 153 -16.01 20.09 1.54
N ASP A 154 -16.73 20.59 0.55
CA ASP A 154 -17.06 22.01 0.42
C ASP A 154 -18.49 22.38 0.85
N CYS A 155 -19.29 21.39 1.27
CA CYS A 155 -20.67 21.52 1.74
C CYS A 155 -21.66 21.91 0.62
N ASP A 156 -21.42 21.45 -0.61
CA ASP A 156 -22.33 21.66 -1.74
C ASP A 156 -23.26 20.48 -2.06
N SER A 157 -23.22 19.43 -1.23
CA SER A 157 -23.97 18.18 -1.36
C SER A 157 -23.47 17.22 -2.45
N ASP A 158 -22.34 17.53 -3.09
CA ASP A 158 -21.67 16.63 -4.02
C ASP A 158 -20.42 16.03 -3.34
N LEU A 159 -20.16 14.74 -3.58
CA LEU A 159 -18.99 14.10 -2.97
C LEU A 159 -17.70 14.51 -3.68
N ASP A 160 -16.76 15.06 -2.93
CA ASP A 160 -15.37 15.26 -3.31
C ASP A 160 -14.52 14.02 -3.01
N LEU A 161 -13.32 13.95 -3.60
CA LEU A 161 -12.35 12.89 -3.35
C LEU A 161 -11.11 13.41 -2.65
N LEU A 162 -10.84 12.96 -1.43
CA LEU A 162 -9.57 13.13 -0.75
C LEU A 162 -8.74 11.86 -0.88
N VAL A 163 -7.46 11.97 -1.21
CA VAL A 163 -6.56 10.82 -1.36
C VAL A 163 -5.33 11.02 -0.49
N GLY A 164 -5.18 10.16 0.52
CA GLY A 164 -3.94 10.03 1.29
C GLY A 164 -2.87 9.26 0.50
N ALA A 165 -1.60 9.61 0.67
CA ALA A 165 -0.48 9.02 -0.08
C ALA A 165 0.53 8.29 0.82
N GLU A 166 1.44 7.52 0.20
CA GLU A 166 2.53 6.84 0.90
C GLU A 166 3.47 7.81 1.58
N ASP A 167 3.71 8.99 1.03
CA ASP A 167 4.58 10.02 1.64
C ASP A 167 3.92 10.82 2.77
N GLY A 168 2.68 10.48 3.16
CA GLY A 168 1.94 11.17 4.23
C GLY A 168 1.22 12.44 3.81
N SER A 169 1.26 12.80 2.52
CA SER A 169 0.46 13.90 1.98
C SER A 169 -1.01 13.51 1.80
N VAL A 170 -1.87 14.53 1.72
CA VAL A 170 -3.30 14.39 1.36
C VAL A 170 -3.61 15.37 0.24
N THR A 171 -4.19 14.85 -0.85
CA THR A 171 -4.60 15.63 -2.02
C THR A 171 -6.12 15.62 -2.14
N LEU A 172 -6.73 16.79 -2.32
CA LEU A 172 -8.15 16.97 -2.64
C LEU A 172 -8.33 17.05 -4.14
N PHE A 173 -9.29 16.30 -4.66
CA PHE A 173 -9.84 16.42 -6.00
C PHE A 173 -11.30 16.84 -5.83
N ARG A 174 -11.58 18.12 -6.08
CA ARG A 174 -12.92 18.69 -5.89
C ARG A 174 -13.85 18.21 -7.00
N ASN A 175 -15.05 17.78 -6.67
CA ASN A 175 -16.11 17.55 -7.66
C ASN A 175 -16.64 18.91 -8.12
N THR A 176 -16.61 19.14 -9.43
CA THR A 176 -17.10 20.35 -10.08
C THR A 176 -18.28 20.07 -11.00
N GLY A 177 -18.73 18.81 -11.03
CA GLY A 177 -19.88 18.33 -11.77
C GLY A 177 -21.13 18.37 -10.91
N SER A 178 -21.69 17.19 -10.63
CA SER A 178 -22.83 17.00 -9.73
C SER A 178 -22.72 15.67 -8.98
N ALA A 179 -23.56 15.46 -7.96
CA ALA A 179 -23.67 14.16 -7.28
C ALA A 179 -23.92 12.99 -8.24
N LYS A 180 -24.67 13.22 -9.33
CA LYS A 180 -25.01 12.18 -10.31
C LYS A 180 -24.02 12.02 -11.46
N SER A 181 -23.12 12.96 -11.58
CA SER A 181 -22.10 12.95 -12.63
C SER A 181 -20.87 13.67 -12.10
N PRO A 182 -20.06 12.99 -11.27
CA PRO A 182 -18.88 13.59 -10.68
C PRO A 182 -17.85 13.97 -11.76
N GLU A 183 -17.39 15.22 -11.72
CA GLU A 183 -16.31 15.72 -12.57
C GLU A 183 -15.22 16.31 -11.69
N LEU A 184 -14.12 15.57 -11.51
CA LEU A 184 -13.06 15.99 -10.61
C LEU A 184 -12.13 17.05 -11.24
N ALA A 185 -11.91 18.13 -10.51
CA ALA A 185 -10.90 19.14 -10.83
C ALA A 185 -9.48 18.65 -10.51
N ALA A 186 -8.47 19.31 -11.07
CA ALA A 186 -7.06 18.99 -10.80
C ALA A 186 -6.75 18.98 -9.30
N GLY A 187 -5.90 18.03 -8.89
CA GLY A 187 -5.59 17.79 -7.49
C GLY A 187 -4.93 18.98 -6.81
N MET A 188 -5.42 19.32 -5.61
CA MET A 188 -4.85 20.33 -4.72
C MET A 188 -4.33 19.65 -3.46
N GLN A 189 -3.03 19.79 -3.18
CA GLN A 189 -2.44 19.26 -1.95
C GLN A 189 -2.96 20.05 -0.74
N LEU A 190 -3.75 19.42 0.11
CA LEU A 190 -4.25 20.00 1.36
C LEU A 190 -3.21 19.85 2.48
N VAL A 191 -2.54 18.71 2.51
CA VAL A 191 -1.58 18.36 3.54
C VAL A 191 -0.26 17.96 2.85
N PRO A 192 0.87 18.61 3.18
CA PRO A 192 2.15 18.28 2.54
C PRO A 192 2.68 16.91 2.99
N PRO A 193 3.72 16.37 2.33
CA PRO A 193 4.37 15.14 2.78
C PRO A 193 4.81 15.24 4.24
N GLY A 194 4.76 14.10 4.94
CA GLY A 194 5.34 13.97 6.26
C GLY A 194 6.81 13.58 6.19
N ARG A 195 7.37 13.19 7.33
CA ARG A 195 8.76 12.80 7.52
C ARG A 195 8.83 11.55 8.39
N VAL A 196 9.54 10.54 7.90
CA VAL A 196 9.88 9.34 8.66
C VAL A 196 11.39 9.21 8.64
N ASP A 197 12.00 9.45 9.80
CA ASP A 197 13.44 9.25 9.99
C ASP A 197 13.70 7.91 10.68
N TYR A 198 14.94 7.45 10.60
CA TYR A 198 15.39 6.25 11.29
C TYR A 198 16.72 6.53 11.99
N GLY A 199 17.00 5.71 12.99
CA GLY A 199 18.29 5.71 13.68
C GLY A 199 18.38 6.69 14.86
N PRO A 200 19.59 6.91 15.38
CA PRO A 200 19.79 7.51 16.71
C PRO A 200 19.43 9.00 16.81
N ASN A 201 19.31 9.69 15.67
CA ASN A 201 19.08 11.13 15.59
C ASN A 201 17.62 11.52 15.36
N ILE A 202 16.69 10.58 15.52
CA ILE A 202 15.26 10.84 15.37
C ILE A 202 14.72 11.76 16.49
N SER A 203 13.68 12.54 16.16
CA SER A 203 12.99 13.45 17.07
C SER A 203 12.36 12.74 18.26
N LYS A 204 12.35 13.40 19.43
CA LYS A 204 11.50 13.02 20.57
C LYS A 204 10.06 13.52 20.42
N GLU A 205 9.88 14.63 19.71
CA GLU A 205 8.56 15.22 19.46
C GLU A 205 7.84 14.49 18.31
N PRO A 206 6.53 14.21 18.43
CA PRO A 206 5.69 13.72 17.34
C PRO A 206 5.86 14.54 16.06
N GLN A 207 6.07 13.86 14.94
CA GLN A 207 6.09 14.45 13.60
C GLN A 207 5.14 13.69 12.71
N ARG A 208 4.52 14.38 11.74
CA ARG A 208 3.68 13.71 10.73
C ARG A 208 4.53 12.72 9.98
N GLY A 209 4.13 11.47 10.01
CA GLY A 209 4.76 10.36 9.32
C GLY A 209 4.24 10.18 7.90
N ASN A 210 4.29 8.95 7.43
CA ASN A 210 3.95 8.56 6.07
C ASN A 210 2.65 7.71 6.05
N ARG A 211 2.25 7.18 4.89
CA ARG A 211 1.07 6.30 4.71
C ARG A 211 -0.24 6.90 5.23
N ALA A 212 -0.54 8.13 4.81
CA ALA A 212 -1.72 8.86 5.27
C ALA A 212 -3.02 8.05 5.12
N LYS A 213 -3.87 8.12 6.15
CA LYS A 213 -5.23 7.59 6.17
C LYS A 213 -6.18 8.71 6.55
N VAL A 214 -7.10 9.02 5.64
CA VAL A 214 -7.98 10.18 5.75
C VAL A 214 -9.28 9.80 6.45
N CYS A 215 -9.76 10.68 7.32
CA CYS A 215 -11.13 10.73 7.79
C CYS A 215 -11.60 12.18 7.78
N VAL A 216 -12.83 12.41 7.32
CA VAL A 216 -13.44 13.74 7.25
C VAL A 216 -14.68 13.74 8.14
N ALA A 217 -14.79 14.75 9.00
CA ALA A 217 -15.93 14.94 9.88
C ALA A 217 -15.97 16.40 10.35
N ASP A 218 -17.16 16.95 10.58
CA ASP A 218 -17.29 18.18 11.37
C ASP A 218 -16.93 17.86 12.83
N TRP A 219 -15.66 18.01 13.17
CA TRP A 219 -15.11 17.53 14.44
C TRP A 219 -15.40 18.52 15.57
N ASN A 220 -15.41 19.82 15.24
CA ASN A 220 -15.64 20.89 16.21
C ASN A 220 -17.11 21.36 16.29
N GLY A 221 -17.99 20.90 15.40
CA GLY A 221 -19.40 21.25 15.35
C GLY A 221 -19.68 22.63 14.73
N ASP A 222 -18.78 23.16 13.89
CA ASP A 222 -18.91 24.48 13.26
C ASP A 222 -19.65 24.45 11.90
N GLY A 223 -20.08 23.26 11.47
CA GLY A 223 -20.79 23.04 10.21
C GLY A 223 -19.86 22.91 9.00
N ARG A 224 -18.54 22.94 9.17
CA ARG A 224 -17.58 22.62 8.11
C ARG A 224 -16.83 21.33 8.43
N PRO A 225 -16.56 20.50 7.42
CA PRO A 225 -15.75 19.31 7.62
C PRO A 225 -14.31 19.67 7.99
N ASP A 226 -13.83 19.04 9.05
CA ASP A 226 -12.44 18.99 9.48
C ASP A 226 -11.78 17.71 8.95
N LEU A 227 -10.44 17.71 8.93
CA LEU A 227 -9.64 16.60 8.44
C LEU A 227 -8.89 15.93 9.60
N LEU A 228 -9.07 14.62 9.74
CA LEU A 228 -8.25 13.77 10.59
C LEU A 228 -7.35 12.91 9.69
N VAL A 229 -6.04 12.97 9.93
CA VAL A 229 -5.05 12.19 9.17
C VAL A 229 -4.33 11.24 10.11
N GLY A 230 -4.60 9.95 9.97
CA GLY A 230 -3.79 8.89 10.56
C GLY A 230 -2.50 8.67 9.78
N ASP A 231 -1.41 8.35 10.44
CA ASP A 231 -0.12 8.09 9.80
C ASP A 231 0.63 6.88 10.36
N TYR A 232 1.79 6.62 9.77
CA TYR A 232 2.85 5.78 10.31
C TYR A 232 4.09 6.65 10.53
N GLY A 233 4.47 6.85 11.78
CA GLY A 233 5.63 7.62 12.18
C GLY A 233 6.62 6.81 13.00
N THR A 234 7.79 7.40 13.19
CA THR A 234 8.84 6.87 14.07
C THR A 234 9.22 7.95 15.07
N LEU A 235 9.53 7.55 16.30
CA LEU A 235 10.00 8.46 17.35
C LEU A 235 11.17 7.88 18.13
N LYS A 236 11.91 8.76 18.79
CA LYS A 236 12.95 8.32 19.73
C LYS A 236 12.28 7.57 20.88
N PRO A 237 12.74 6.36 21.24
CA PRO A 237 12.14 5.59 22.32
C PRO A 237 12.19 6.37 23.64
N ASP A 238 11.10 6.34 24.40
CA ASP A 238 11.06 6.96 25.73
C ASP A 238 11.74 6.03 26.74
N ARG A 239 13.07 6.10 26.77
CA ARG A 239 13.90 5.36 27.73
C ARG A 239 15.00 6.25 28.30
N PRO A 240 15.55 5.88 29.48
CA PRO A 240 16.73 6.54 30.01
C PRO A 240 17.89 6.52 29.01
N ASP A 241 18.68 7.58 29.02
CA ASP A 241 19.95 7.58 28.30
C ASP A 241 20.87 6.48 28.87
N PRO A 242 21.67 5.80 28.02
CA PRO A 242 22.53 4.73 28.48
C PRO A 242 23.61 5.24 29.43
N THR A 243 24.03 4.39 30.36
CA THR A 243 25.23 4.65 31.16
C THR A 243 26.47 4.74 30.25
N PRO A 244 27.57 5.37 30.69
CA PRO A 244 28.80 5.43 29.88
C PRO A 244 29.34 4.06 29.45
N GLU A 245 29.19 3.03 30.29
CA GLU A 245 29.60 1.66 29.98
C GLU A 245 28.71 1.02 28.91
N GLU A 246 27.39 1.21 29.00
CA GLU A 246 26.45 0.73 27.99
C GLU A 246 26.66 1.45 26.66
N GLN A 247 26.87 2.77 26.69
CA GLN A 247 27.14 3.57 25.50
C GLN A 247 28.41 3.08 24.79
N ALA A 248 29.51 2.86 25.54
CA ALA A 248 30.74 2.32 24.98
C ALA A 248 30.54 0.92 24.37
N ARG A 249 29.75 0.06 25.02
CA ARG A 249 29.38 -1.26 24.47
C ARG A 249 28.57 -1.13 23.17
N TYR A 250 27.58 -0.24 23.13
CA TYR A 250 26.76 -0.02 21.94
C TYR A 250 27.59 0.52 20.77
N ASP A 251 28.51 1.44 21.03
CA ASP A 251 29.40 1.99 20.01
C ASP A 251 30.37 0.92 19.48
N GLN A 252 30.83 0.00 20.34
CA GLN A 252 31.62 -1.14 19.89
C GLN A 252 30.81 -2.08 19.00
N ILE A 253 29.57 -2.43 19.39
CA ILE A 253 28.69 -3.28 18.57
C ILE A 253 28.45 -2.64 17.19
N ARG A 254 28.22 -1.31 17.12
CA ARG A 254 28.07 -0.60 15.84
C ARG A 254 29.32 -0.70 14.98
N LYS A 255 30.52 -0.51 15.56
CA LYS A 255 31.79 -0.69 14.84
C LYS A 255 31.98 -2.12 14.34
N ASP A 256 31.63 -3.12 15.14
CA ASP A 256 31.72 -4.53 14.75
C ASP A 256 30.73 -4.88 13.62
N MET A 257 29.63 -4.16 13.52
CA MET A 257 28.60 -4.32 12.49
C MET A 257 29.00 -3.68 11.15
N GLU A 258 29.80 -2.61 11.12
CA GLU A 258 30.26 -1.93 9.90
C GLU A 258 30.84 -2.87 8.81
N PRO A 259 31.80 -3.78 9.10
CA PRO A 259 32.32 -4.70 8.08
C PRO A 259 31.26 -5.71 7.59
N ILE A 260 30.33 -6.11 8.46
CA ILE A 260 29.24 -7.04 8.13
C ILE A 260 28.25 -6.37 7.18
N GLU A 261 27.85 -5.12 7.47
CA GLU A 261 26.97 -4.33 6.61
C GLU A 261 27.62 -4.02 5.25
N LYS A 262 28.93 -3.76 5.24
CA LYS A 262 29.68 -3.60 3.99
C LYS A 262 29.61 -4.89 3.18
N ARG A 263 29.88 -6.04 3.80
CA ARG A 263 29.80 -7.33 3.12
C ARG A 263 28.40 -7.64 2.61
N PHE A 264 27.37 -7.35 3.41
CA PHE A 264 25.98 -7.50 3.01
C PHE A 264 25.65 -6.69 1.75
N ARG A 265 26.06 -5.41 1.72
CA ARG A 265 25.88 -4.53 0.55
C ARG A 265 26.59 -5.07 -0.70
N GLU A 266 27.81 -5.59 -0.57
CA GLU A 266 28.53 -6.21 -1.69
C GLU A 266 27.78 -7.43 -2.24
N LEU A 267 27.20 -8.26 -1.38
CA LEU A 267 26.46 -9.45 -1.80
C LEU A 267 25.13 -9.08 -2.48
N ILE A 268 24.38 -8.10 -1.95
CA ILE A 268 23.16 -7.59 -2.58
C ILE A 268 23.49 -6.94 -3.93
N GLN A 269 24.57 -6.15 -4.03
CA GLN A 269 24.99 -5.57 -5.30
C GLN A 269 25.35 -6.63 -6.34
N ARG A 270 25.94 -7.77 -5.94
CA ARG A 270 26.13 -8.90 -6.85
C ARG A 270 24.83 -9.56 -7.24
N LEU A 271 23.81 -9.56 -6.39
CA LEU A 271 22.50 -10.13 -6.71
C LEU A 271 21.77 -9.30 -7.78
N ASP A 272 21.82 -7.97 -7.64
CA ASP A 272 21.06 -7.02 -8.48
C ASP A 272 21.88 -6.46 -9.65
N GLY A 273 23.20 -6.70 -9.67
CA GLY A 273 24.13 -6.15 -10.65
C GLY A 273 24.35 -7.03 -11.89
N SER A 274 25.10 -6.51 -12.86
CA SER A 274 25.51 -7.23 -14.07
C SER A 274 26.32 -8.50 -13.78
N ASP A 275 26.93 -8.57 -12.60
CA ASP A 275 27.78 -9.67 -12.13
C ASP A 275 26.98 -10.76 -11.40
N ARG A 276 25.64 -10.75 -11.55
CA ARG A 276 24.75 -11.76 -10.98
C ARG A 276 25.16 -13.17 -11.41
N PRO A 277 25.28 -14.11 -10.47
CA PRO A 277 25.61 -15.48 -10.82
C PRO A 277 24.58 -16.10 -11.76
N LYS A 278 25.05 -16.72 -12.84
CA LYS A 278 24.21 -17.31 -13.89
C LYS A 278 23.90 -18.79 -13.65
N THR A 279 24.69 -19.47 -12.84
CA THR A 279 24.49 -20.89 -12.53
C THR A 279 23.65 -21.04 -11.27
N LYS A 280 22.88 -22.14 -11.19
CA LYS A 280 22.07 -22.46 -9.98
C LYS A 280 22.95 -22.63 -8.73
N GLU A 281 24.14 -23.20 -8.89
CA GLU A 281 25.06 -23.47 -7.79
C GLU A 281 25.63 -22.16 -7.22
N ASP A 282 26.10 -21.26 -8.09
CA ASP A 282 26.64 -19.97 -7.63
C ASP A 282 25.54 -19.08 -7.01
N GLN A 283 24.31 -19.14 -7.54
CA GLN A 283 23.16 -18.45 -6.94
C GLN A 283 22.86 -18.99 -5.54
N LYS A 284 22.86 -20.32 -5.38
CA LYS A 284 22.65 -20.96 -4.07
C LYS A 284 23.70 -20.52 -3.06
N GLN A 285 24.98 -20.53 -3.44
CA GLN A 285 26.08 -20.09 -2.57
C GLN A 285 25.96 -18.60 -2.19
N LEU A 286 25.53 -17.75 -3.12
CA LEU A 286 25.27 -16.34 -2.85
C LEU A 286 24.13 -16.16 -1.83
N TYR A 287 23.03 -16.90 -1.96
CA TYR A 287 21.92 -16.88 -1.00
C TYR A 287 22.33 -17.42 0.38
N GLU A 288 23.11 -18.50 0.44
CA GLU A 288 23.64 -19.02 1.71
C GLU A 288 24.52 -17.97 2.41
N SER A 289 25.40 -17.30 1.65
CA SER A 289 26.23 -16.20 2.17
C SER A 289 25.39 -15.02 2.68
N LEU A 290 24.33 -14.65 1.95
CA LEU A 290 23.41 -13.59 2.36
C LEU A 290 22.67 -13.96 3.66
N ASN A 291 22.21 -15.20 3.79
CA ASN A 291 21.55 -15.69 4.98
C ASN A 291 22.48 -15.68 6.20
N GLU A 292 23.73 -16.12 6.03
CA GLU A 292 24.73 -16.10 7.10
C GLU A 292 25.01 -14.67 7.58
N ILE A 293 25.33 -13.75 6.65
CA ILE A 293 25.63 -12.35 6.97
C ILE A 293 24.41 -11.65 7.59
N SER A 294 23.20 -11.93 7.09
CA SER A 294 21.96 -11.43 7.68
C SER A 294 21.78 -11.91 9.12
N GLY A 295 22.07 -13.18 9.39
CA GLY A 295 22.03 -13.76 10.74
C GLY A 295 23.05 -13.13 11.69
N GLN A 296 24.29 -12.89 11.23
CA GLN A 296 25.32 -12.20 12.02
C GLN A 296 24.89 -10.77 12.37
N MET A 297 24.39 -10.03 11.38
CA MET A 297 23.88 -8.67 11.56
C MET A 297 22.69 -8.63 12.53
N GLN A 298 21.74 -9.57 12.41
CA GLN A 298 20.60 -9.69 13.32
C GLN A 298 21.05 -9.99 14.75
N SER A 299 22.04 -10.88 14.93
CA SER A 299 22.61 -11.21 16.24
C SER A 299 23.21 -9.99 16.95
N LEU A 300 24.04 -9.20 16.27
CA LEU A 300 24.59 -7.96 16.83
C LEU A 300 23.50 -6.92 17.09
N ARG A 301 22.60 -6.71 16.12
CA ARG A 301 21.52 -5.72 16.24
C ARG A 301 20.57 -6.02 17.41
N SER A 302 20.32 -7.29 17.71
CA SER A 302 19.48 -7.72 18.84
C SER A 302 20.06 -7.35 20.22
N GLN A 303 21.36 -7.06 20.29
CA GLN A 303 22.03 -6.61 21.52
C GLN A 303 21.97 -5.10 21.69
N LEU A 304 21.63 -4.37 20.63
CA LEU A 304 21.40 -2.94 20.67
C LEU A 304 19.95 -2.67 21.11
N PRO A 305 19.74 -1.65 21.94
CA PRO A 305 18.39 -1.24 22.27
C PRO A 305 17.78 -0.56 21.02
N PRO A 306 16.45 -0.62 20.81
CA PRO A 306 15.82 -0.10 19.59
C PRO A 306 16.20 1.37 19.38
N GLU A 307 16.46 1.79 18.15
CA GLU A 307 16.86 3.17 17.86
C GLU A 307 15.67 4.11 17.65
N TYR A 308 14.49 3.53 17.40
CA TYR A 308 13.21 4.21 17.24
C TYR A 308 12.08 3.28 17.68
N GLU A 309 10.93 3.87 18.00
CA GLU A 309 9.65 3.21 18.18
C GLU A 309 8.72 3.62 17.03
N THR A 310 7.84 2.72 16.61
CA THR A 310 6.85 3.00 15.58
C THR A 310 5.55 3.44 16.22
N HIS A 311 4.98 4.52 15.71
CA HIS A 311 3.72 5.08 16.19
C HIS A 311 2.74 5.25 15.04
N GLY A 312 1.44 5.22 15.36
CA GLY A 312 0.39 5.72 14.49
C GLY A 312 -0.28 6.90 15.19
N TRP A 313 -0.02 8.11 14.69
CA TRP A 313 -0.64 9.33 15.22
C TRP A 313 -1.87 9.68 14.41
N VAL A 314 -2.78 10.44 15.01
CA VAL A 314 -3.90 11.08 14.31
C VAL A 314 -3.75 12.58 14.45
N TRP A 315 -3.62 13.26 13.32
CA TRP A 315 -3.45 14.71 13.24
C TRP A 315 -4.79 15.35 12.88
N LEU A 316 -5.24 16.28 13.73
CA LEU A 316 -6.46 17.06 13.50
C LEU A 316 -6.11 18.37 12.80
N PHE A 317 -6.73 18.61 11.64
CA PHE A 317 -6.66 19.85 10.89
C PHE A 317 -8.04 20.50 10.92
N LEU A 318 -8.19 21.50 11.79
CA LEU A 318 -9.43 22.27 11.87
C LEU A 318 -9.56 23.20 10.66
N ARG A 319 -10.70 23.12 9.98
CA ARG A 319 -11.05 24.03 8.89
C ARG A 319 -11.64 25.31 9.49
N LYS A 320 -11.17 26.46 9.01
CA LYS A 320 -11.58 27.79 9.52
C LYS A 320 -12.46 28.55 8.54
#